data_AF-A0A7Z8Y8R7-F1
#
_entry.id   AF-A0A7Z8Y8R7-F1
#
_cell.length_a   1.000
_cell.length_b   1.000
_cell.length_c   1.000
_cell.angle_alpha   90.00
_cell.angle_beta   90.00
_cell.angle_gamma   90.00
#
_symmetry.space_group_name_H-M   'P 1'
#
loop_
_entity.id
_entity.type
_entity.pdbx_description
1 polymer ?
#
loop_
_entity_poly.entity_id
_entity_poly.type
_entity_poly.pdbx_seq_one_letter_code
_entity_poly.pdbx_strand_id
1 'polypeptide(L)'
;MVNGANFEPWLDQVQSAIPDLEVLRLSDYIDLINYKGAAAIGEFQYLARPGFEGGKEYSIIFGHTHEKHMRVAFYKNDDGLEGQALIDKCKELMRDEGPEVTQDNSPTVESGKVMKIKMGHEAGRLDFTIPDDGDWIFIADRISEQLLPYTLADSGGHTIEPEVLMDNASSATDKITYDPHSWLSLVNAKSYVNAINDTLRKKYPEHEDVYAKNKFDLVSSMTEVHNEYKIKMRDLEHREFVVSHNAYEYLARDFELIQYPLQGLTSMNQPSIRTLTNAIRYVRDNDVEYIFYELGSLPYGADTVAAEVDAELLPLASMEYVTKEQGEKYGGYVGLMRMNLENLYVSLVR
;
A
#
# COMPACT_ATOMS: atom_id res chain seq x y z
N MET A 1 -10.50 21.96 14.25
CA MET A 1 -10.60 20.52 13.91
C MET A 1 -9.20 19.98 13.71
N VAL A 2 -8.95 18.71 14.00
CA VAL A 2 -7.69 18.04 13.65
C VAL A 2 -8.02 17.08 12.51
N ASN A 3 -7.32 17.20 11.38
CA ASN A 3 -7.36 16.22 10.30
C ASN A 3 -6.14 15.32 10.45
N GLY A 4 -6.38 14.03 10.66
CA GLY A 4 -5.32 13.04 10.69
C GLY A 4 -4.88 12.78 9.26
N ALA A 5 -3.62 12.98 8.91
CA ALA A 5 -2.96 12.41 7.72
C ALA A 5 -3.78 12.33 6.39
N ASN A 6 -4.65 13.31 6.06
CA ASN A 6 -5.57 13.27 4.91
C ASN A 6 -6.73 12.25 4.98
N PHE A 7 -7.15 11.80 6.17
CA PHE A 7 -8.31 10.91 6.37
C PHE A 7 -9.64 11.55 6.01
N GLU A 8 -9.73 12.88 6.07
CA GLU A 8 -10.94 13.63 5.75
C GLU A 8 -10.81 14.29 4.36
N PRO A 9 -10.97 13.55 3.24
CA PRO A 9 -10.89 14.13 1.90
C PRO A 9 -12.02 15.15 1.64
N TRP A 10 -13.06 15.12 2.47
CA TRP A 10 -14.16 16.10 2.49
C TRP A 10 -13.77 17.42 3.17
N LEU A 11 -12.57 17.53 3.76
CA LEU A 11 -12.14 18.69 4.53
C LEU A 11 -12.18 19.98 3.71
N ASP A 12 -11.65 19.95 2.49
CA ASP A 12 -11.58 21.12 1.62
C ASP A 12 -12.99 21.64 1.27
N GLN A 13 -13.96 20.72 1.13
CA GLN A 13 -15.36 21.07 0.91
C GLN A 13 -15.99 21.71 2.15
N VAL A 14 -15.68 21.19 3.34
CA VAL A 14 -16.15 21.77 4.61
C VAL A 14 -15.53 23.14 4.86
N GLN A 15 -14.23 23.34 4.60
CA GLN A 15 -13.58 24.65 4.72
C GLN A 15 -14.12 25.66 3.69
N SER A 16 -14.52 25.20 2.51
CA SER A 16 -15.19 26.07 1.52
C SER A 16 -16.55 26.57 2.02
N ALA A 17 -17.26 25.77 2.82
CA ALA A 17 -18.53 26.15 3.44
C ALA A 17 -18.36 26.92 4.76
N ILE A 18 -17.25 26.70 5.47
CA ILE A 18 -16.91 27.33 6.76
C ILE A 18 -15.48 27.86 6.69
N PRO A 19 -15.25 29.04 6.08
CA PRO A 19 -13.90 29.55 5.83
C PRO A 19 -13.07 29.79 7.09
N ASP A 20 -13.73 30.13 8.20
CA ASP A 20 -13.08 30.40 9.48
C ASP A 20 -12.83 29.13 10.31
N LEU A 21 -13.11 27.94 9.78
CA LEU A 21 -12.81 26.69 10.46
C LEU A 21 -11.29 26.50 10.54
N GLU A 22 -10.73 26.73 11.72
CA GLU A 22 -9.35 26.38 12.02
C GLU A 22 -9.16 24.86 11.94
N VAL A 23 -8.29 24.42 11.03
CA VAL A 23 -7.93 23.02 10.87
C VAL A 23 -6.44 22.84 11.06
N LEU A 24 -6.06 22.00 12.02
CA LEU A 24 -4.71 21.46 12.11
C LEU A 24 -4.64 20.22 11.23
N ARG A 25 -3.93 20.32 10.10
CA ARG A 25 -3.63 19.19 9.23
C ARG A 25 -2.35 18.53 9.73
N LEU A 26 -2.46 17.33 10.27
CA LEU A 26 -1.31 16.61 10.81
C LEU A 26 -0.37 16.12 9.70
N SER A 27 -0.91 15.84 8.51
CA SER A 27 -0.17 15.51 7.30
C SER A 27 0.93 16.52 6.94
N ASP A 28 0.74 17.79 7.28
CA ASP A 28 1.67 18.86 6.91
C ASP A 28 3.01 18.78 7.68
N TYR A 29 3.08 17.94 8.71
CA TYR A 29 4.23 17.82 9.62
C TYR A 29 5.01 16.51 9.48
N ILE A 30 4.66 15.66 8.51
CA ILE A 30 5.24 14.34 8.35
C ILE A 30 5.44 13.97 6.87
N ASP A 31 6.29 12.97 6.65
CA ASP A 31 6.40 12.32 5.35
C ASP A 31 5.37 11.20 5.26
N LEU A 32 4.36 11.43 4.42
CA LEU A 32 3.35 10.43 4.09
C LEU A 32 3.95 9.41 3.11
N ILE A 33 3.72 8.13 3.40
CA ILE A 33 3.90 7.11 2.37
C ILE A 33 2.78 7.32 1.37
N ASN A 34 3.20 7.53 0.13
CA ASN A 34 2.33 7.82 -0.98
C ASN A 34 2.61 6.82 -2.10
N TYR A 35 1.57 6.57 -2.88
CA TYR A 35 1.61 5.71 -4.04
C TYR A 35 1.11 6.52 -5.21
N LYS A 36 1.76 6.36 -6.35
CA LYS A 36 1.22 6.94 -7.57
C LYS A 36 0.01 6.10 -7.95
N GLY A 37 -1.17 6.64 -7.69
CA GLY A 37 -2.43 6.06 -8.14
C GLY A 37 -2.53 6.12 -9.66
N ALA A 38 -3.66 5.68 -10.20
CA ALA A 38 -3.88 5.69 -11.65
C ALA A 38 -3.64 7.08 -12.26
N ALA A 39 -2.86 7.12 -13.35
CA ALA A 39 -2.75 8.30 -14.20
C ALA A 39 -4.11 8.71 -14.77
N ALA A 40 -4.26 10.00 -15.05
CA ALA A 40 -5.45 10.56 -15.67
C ALA A 40 -5.77 9.90 -17.04
N ILE A 41 -7.01 10.06 -17.52
CA ILE A 41 -7.36 9.65 -18.88
C ILE A 41 -6.46 10.37 -19.88
N GLY A 42 -5.85 9.61 -20.80
CA GLY A 42 -4.84 10.11 -21.75
C GLY A 42 -3.40 10.12 -21.23
N GLU A 43 -3.18 9.76 -19.97
CA GLU A 43 -1.86 9.73 -19.33
C GLU A 43 -1.55 8.30 -18.83
N PHE A 44 -0.27 8.02 -18.61
CA PHE A 44 0.27 6.74 -18.14
C PHE A 44 1.53 6.97 -17.29
N GLN A 45 1.99 5.95 -16.58
CA GLN A 45 3.20 6.05 -15.75
C GLN A 45 4.25 5.00 -16.10
N TYR A 46 3.87 3.99 -16.87
CA TYR A 46 4.77 2.90 -17.21
C TYR A 46 4.69 2.57 -18.70
N LEU A 47 5.86 2.52 -19.32
CA LEU A 47 6.09 2.13 -20.69
C LEU A 47 7.25 1.15 -20.73
N ALA A 48 7.03 -0.03 -21.29
CA ALA A 48 8.08 -1.02 -21.38
C ALA A 48 7.96 -1.84 -22.66
N ARG A 49 9.09 -2.38 -23.11
CA ARG A 49 9.19 -3.33 -24.22
C ARG A 49 9.44 -4.72 -23.64
N PRO A 50 8.41 -5.60 -23.56
CA PRO A 50 8.53 -6.87 -22.85
C PRO A 50 9.20 -7.99 -23.63
N GLY A 51 9.41 -7.81 -24.93
CA GLY A 51 9.99 -8.86 -25.79
C GLY A 51 9.04 -10.05 -26.00
N PHE A 52 7.74 -9.78 -26.14
CA PHE A 52 6.75 -10.84 -26.39
C PHE A 52 6.96 -11.52 -27.74
N GLU A 53 6.66 -12.82 -27.79
CA GLU A 53 6.63 -13.63 -29.00
C GLU A 53 5.19 -13.88 -29.45
N GLY A 54 4.98 -13.91 -30.76
CA GLY A 54 3.67 -14.16 -31.37
C GLY A 54 3.14 -15.55 -31.07
N GLY A 55 1.82 -15.66 -30.92
CA GLY A 55 1.12 -16.90 -30.64
C GLY A 55 1.33 -17.45 -29.22
N LYS A 56 2.01 -16.71 -28.33
CA LYS A 56 2.21 -17.10 -26.93
C LYS A 56 1.24 -16.40 -25.99
N GLU A 57 0.96 -17.10 -24.88
CA GLU A 57 0.19 -16.60 -23.75
C GLU A 57 1.12 -16.05 -22.66
N TYR A 58 0.68 -14.94 -22.09
CA TYR A 58 1.35 -14.18 -21.05
C TYR A 58 0.36 -13.74 -19.99
N SER A 59 0.87 -13.21 -18.89
CA SER A 59 0.03 -12.82 -17.76
C SER A 59 0.46 -11.49 -17.17
N ILE A 60 -0.51 -10.66 -16.81
CA ILE A 60 -0.30 -9.59 -15.84
C ILE A 60 -0.74 -10.16 -14.49
N ILE A 61 0.22 -10.41 -13.60
CA ILE A 61 -0.04 -10.86 -12.24
C ILE A 61 0.04 -9.64 -11.34
N PHE A 62 -1.03 -9.34 -10.62
CA PHE A 62 -1.09 -8.21 -9.70
C PHE A 62 -1.36 -8.69 -8.28
N GLY A 63 -0.72 -8.05 -7.31
CA GLY A 63 -0.97 -8.28 -5.89
C GLY A 63 -2.28 -7.66 -5.43
N HIS A 64 -2.55 -7.76 -4.14
CA HIS A 64 -3.76 -7.20 -3.54
C HIS A 64 -3.83 -5.68 -3.76
N THR A 65 -4.91 -5.20 -4.37
CA THR A 65 -5.09 -3.77 -4.71
C THR A 65 -6.53 -3.29 -4.48
N HIS A 66 -6.70 -2.06 -3.99
CA HIS A 66 -8.00 -1.39 -3.79
C HIS A 66 -8.49 -0.63 -5.02
N GLU A 67 -7.66 -0.57 -6.05
CA GLU A 67 -8.03 0.09 -7.28
C GLU A 67 -9.08 -0.78 -7.96
N LYS A 68 -10.25 -0.19 -8.21
CA LYS A 68 -11.34 -0.92 -8.90
C LYS A 68 -10.86 -1.44 -10.24
N HIS A 69 -9.99 -0.67 -10.88
CA HIS A 69 -9.48 -0.96 -12.20
C HIS A 69 -8.02 -0.53 -12.37
N MET A 70 -7.32 -1.22 -13.26
CA MET A 70 -6.05 -0.79 -13.86
C MET A 70 -6.23 -0.73 -15.37
N ARG A 71 -5.80 0.36 -16.00
CA ARG A 71 -5.82 0.46 -17.45
C ARG A 71 -4.45 0.08 -18.00
N VAL A 72 -4.48 -0.83 -18.96
CA VAL A 72 -3.30 -1.21 -19.73
C VAL A 72 -3.62 -1.11 -21.21
N ALA A 73 -2.61 -0.92 -22.04
CA ALA A 73 -2.71 -1.05 -23.47
C ALA A 73 -1.45 -1.71 -24.02
N PHE A 74 -1.60 -2.32 -25.18
CA PHE A 74 -0.50 -2.92 -25.91
C PHE A 74 -0.45 -2.26 -27.28
N TYR A 75 0.71 -1.75 -27.67
CA TYR A 75 0.89 -1.10 -28.96
C TYR A 75 2.00 -1.80 -29.74
N LYS A 76 1.65 -2.34 -30.91
CA LYS A 76 2.61 -2.87 -31.86
C LYS A 76 3.23 -1.70 -32.63
N ASN A 77 4.49 -1.40 -32.33
CA ASN A 77 5.23 -0.24 -32.83
C ASN A 77 5.77 -0.45 -34.25
N ASP A 78 4.88 -0.77 -35.19
CA ASP A 78 5.25 -1.01 -36.60
C ASP A 78 5.84 0.24 -37.28
N ASP A 79 5.53 1.43 -36.75
CA ASP A 79 6.01 2.73 -37.21
C ASP A 79 7.44 3.05 -36.74
N GLY A 80 8.02 2.25 -35.83
CA GLY A 80 9.35 2.47 -35.28
C GLY A 80 9.48 3.78 -34.49
N LEU A 81 8.42 4.19 -33.79
CA LEU A 81 8.41 5.41 -32.99
C LEU A 81 9.31 5.26 -31.76
N GLU A 82 10.00 6.35 -31.42
CA GLU A 82 10.86 6.43 -30.23
C GLU A 82 10.68 7.78 -29.51
N GLY A 83 11.15 7.84 -28.26
CA GLY A 83 11.18 9.06 -27.45
C GLY A 83 9.82 9.75 -27.34
N GLN A 84 9.79 11.07 -27.57
CA GLN A 84 8.57 11.87 -27.42
C GLN A 84 7.46 11.45 -28.39
N ALA A 85 7.80 11.02 -29.62
CA ALA A 85 6.80 10.60 -30.60
C ALA A 85 6.06 9.32 -30.15
N LEU A 86 6.77 8.39 -29.51
CA LEU A 86 6.17 7.21 -28.91
C LEU A 86 5.29 7.60 -27.72
N ILE A 87 5.76 8.49 -26.84
CA ILE A 87 4.98 8.98 -25.69
C ILE A 87 3.67 9.62 -26.16
N ASP A 88 3.74 10.51 -27.15
CA ASP A 88 2.55 11.19 -27.70
C ASP A 88 1.56 10.20 -28.29
N LYS A 89 2.06 9.15 -28.96
CA LYS A 89 1.23 8.06 -29.47
C LYS A 89 0.55 7.28 -28.35
N CYS A 90 1.30 6.89 -27.31
CA CYS A 90 0.76 6.19 -26.16
C CYS A 90 -0.29 7.03 -25.40
N LYS A 91 -0.08 8.35 -25.27
CA LYS A 91 -1.08 9.26 -24.69
C LYS A 91 -2.37 9.29 -25.51
N GLU A 92 -2.26 9.32 -26.84
CA GLU A 92 -3.43 9.25 -27.73
C GLU A 92 -4.25 7.98 -27.47
N LEU A 93 -3.58 6.83 -27.38
CA LEU A 93 -4.22 5.54 -27.13
C LEU A 93 -4.88 5.49 -25.74
N MET A 94 -4.19 5.97 -24.70
CA MET A 94 -4.66 5.94 -23.30
C MET A 94 -5.80 6.93 -23.00
N ARG A 95 -6.27 7.70 -24.00
CA ARG A 95 -7.52 8.48 -23.92
C ARG A 95 -8.76 7.61 -23.98
N ASP A 96 -8.65 6.42 -24.57
CA ASP A 96 -9.72 5.42 -24.49
C ASP A 96 -9.78 4.86 -23.06
N GLU A 97 -10.99 4.66 -22.55
CA GLU A 97 -11.18 3.99 -21.26
C GLU A 97 -11.02 2.47 -21.39
N GLY A 98 -11.29 1.92 -22.57
CA GLY A 98 -11.31 0.49 -22.81
C GLY A 98 -12.49 -0.25 -22.15
N PRO A 99 -12.87 -1.43 -22.66
CA PRO A 99 -13.81 -2.29 -21.98
C PRO A 99 -13.23 -2.84 -20.67
N GLU A 100 -14.11 -3.14 -19.71
CA GLU A 100 -13.73 -3.90 -18.51
C GLU A 100 -13.33 -5.32 -18.92
N VAL A 101 -12.15 -5.76 -18.46
CA VAL A 101 -11.70 -7.14 -18.58
C VAL A 101 -11.53 -7.75 -17.20
N THR A 102 -11.86 -9.02 -17.08
CA THR A 102 -11.91 -9.77 -15.83
C THR A 102 -10.97 -10.97 -15.91
N GLN A 103 -10.58 -11.50 -14.75
CA GLN A 103 -9.56 -12.55 -14.65
C GLN A 103 -10.00 -13.90 -15.23
N ASP A 104 -11.29 -14.09 -15.51
CA ASP A 104 -11.88 -15.25 -16.17
C ASP A 104 -11.82 -15.18 -17.71
N ASN A 105 -11.32 -14.06 -18.26
CA ASN A 105 -11.13 -13.86 -19.68
C ASN A 105 -9.63 -13.89 -20.04
N SER A 106 -9.29 -14.60 -21.12
CA SER A 106 -7.96 -14.56 -21.73
C SER A 106 -8.02 -13.87 -23.10
N PRO A 107 -8.10 -12.52 -23.16
CA PRO A 107 -8.22 -11.82 -24.43
C PRO A 107 -6.97 -12.02 -25.30
N THR A 108 -7.19 -12.14 -26.61
CA THR A 108 -6.12 -11.89 -27.57
C THR A 108 -5.92 -10.38 -27.67
N VAL A 109 -4.69 -9.94 -27.48
CA VAL A 109 -4.32 -8.52 -27.53
C VAL A 109 -4.55 -7.95 -28.92
N GLU A 110 -5.15 -6.76 -28.96
CA GLU A 110 -5.27 -5.94 -30.16
C GLU A 110 -4.39 -4.69 -30.01
N SER A 111 -3.56 -4.40 -31.02
CA SER A 111 -2.70 -3.20 -30.99
C SER A 111 -3.52 -1.92 -30.85
N GLY A 112 -3.14 -1.10 -29.87
CA GLY A 112 -3.76 0.18 -29.56
C GLY A 112 -5.06 0.12 -28.77
N LYS A 113 -5.53 -1.07 -28.37
CA LYS A 113 -6.72 -1.19 -27.53
C LYS A 113 -6.38 -1.12 -26.05
N VAL A 114 -7.05 -0.20 -25.35
CA VAL A 114 -6.99 -0.11 -23.89
C VAL A 114 -7.88 -1.21 -23.30
N MET A 115 -7.40 -1.84 -22.24
CA MET A 115 -8.12 -2.79 -21.42
C MET A 115 -8.19 -2.27 -20.00
N LYS A 116 -9.40 -2.26 -19.43
CA LYS A 116 -9.65 -1.85 -18.05
C LYS A 116 -9.76 -3.10 -17.17
N ILE A 117 -8.63 -3.57 -16.68
CA ILE A 117 -8.53 -4.76 -15.83
C ILE A 117 -9.25 -4.50 -14.52
N LYS A 118 -10.24 -5.32 -14.19
CA LYS A 118 -10.93 -5.29 -12.90
C LYS A 118 -10.07 -5.98 -11.85
N MET A 119 -9.64 -5.24 -10.83
CA MET A 119 -8.78 -5.80 -9.78
C MET A 119 -9.57 -6.21 -8.53
N GLY A 120 -10.49 -5.36 -8.07
CA GLY A 120 -11.59 -5.76 -7.19
C GLY A 120 -11.25 -6.15 -5.73
N HIS A 121 -10.24 -5.54 -5.09
CA HIS A 121 -9.80 -5.90 -3.72
C HIS A 121 -9.14 -7.28 -3.60
N GLU A 122 -8.52 -7.77 -4.67
CA GLU A 122 -7.92 -9.09 -4.70
C GLU A 122 -6.56 -9.06 -5.41
N ALA A 123 -5.67 -9.98 -5.03
CA ALA A 123 -4.58 -10.36 -5.91
C ALA A 123 -5.16 -11.10 -7.11
N GLY A 124 -4.62 -10.85 -8.30
CA GLY A 124 -5.20 -11.35 -9.51
C GLY A 124 -4.21 -11.64 -10.62
N ARG A 125 -4.74 -12.23 -11.68
CA ARG A 125 -4.01 -12.55 -12.90
C ARG A 125 -4.95 -12.32 -14.07
N LEU A 126 -4.49 -11.57 -15.05
CA LEU A 126 -5.11 -11.50 -16.36
C LEU A 126 -4.18 -12.20 -17.34
N ASP A 127 -4.63 -13.34 -17.84
CA ASP A 127 -3.97 -14.02 -18.96
C ASP A 127 -4.34 -13.34 -20.27
N PHE A 128 -3.43 -13.31 -21.23
CA PHE A 128 -3.67 -12.71 -22.55
C PHE A 128 -2.75 -13.35 -23.60
N THR A 129 -3.21 -13.35 -24.85
CA THR A 129 -2.45 -13.89 -25.98
C THR A 129 -1.89 -12.76 -26.85
N ILE A 130 -0.61 -12.82 -27.20
CA ILE A 130 -0.02 -11.93 -28.20
C ILE A 130 -0.21 -12.57 -29.58
N PRO A 131 -0.90 -11.90 -30.51
CA PRO A 131 -1.33 -12.57 -31.76
C PRO A 131 -0.17 -12.90 -32.69
N ASP A 132 0.77 -11.96 -32.86
CA ASP A 132 1.85 -12.05 -33.85
C ASP A 132 3.16 -11.48 -33.30
N ASP A 133 4.28 -11.89 -33.90
CA ASP A 133 5.59 -11.33 -33.61
C ASP A 133 5.66 -9.83 -33.95
N GLY A 134 6.47 -9.07 -33.20
CA GLY A 134 6.76 -7.67 -33.46
C GLY A 134 7.27 -6.90 -32.24
N ASP A 135 7.50 -5.60 -32.41
CA ASP A 135 7.87 -4.69 -31.32
C ASP A 135 6.62 -4.28 -30.53
N TRP A 136 6.27 -5.06 -29.51
CA TRP A 136 5.15 -4.76 -28.63
C TRP A 136 5.57 -3.90 -27.46
N ILE A 137 4.86 -2.79 -27.29
CA ILE A 137 4.99 -1.86 -26.18
C ILE A 137 3.84 -2.08 -25.20
N PHE A 138 4.18 -2.33 -23.95
CA PHE A 138 3.23 -2.38 -22.84
C PHE A 138 3.11 -1.00 -22.21
N ILE A 139 1.88 -0.53 -22.05
CA ILE A 139 1.53 0.76 -21.46
C ILE A 139 0.65 0.49 -20.26
N ALA A 140 0.97 1.06 -19.11
CA ALA A 140 0.12 1.00 -17.92
C ALA A 140 -0.11 2.36 -17.30
N ASP A 141 -1.34 2.58 -16.82
CA ASP A 141 -1.72 3.82 -16.14
C ASP A 141 -1.01 4.03 -14.80
N ARG A 142 -0.23 3.06 -14.33
CA ARG A 142 0.58 3.14 -13.12
C ARG A 142 1.87 2.33 -13.22
N ILE A 143 2.88 2.75 -12.48
CA ILE A 143 4.05 1.91 -12.20
C ILE A 143 3.72 0.80 -11.21
N SER A 144 4.47 -0.29 -11.27
CA SER A 144 4.42 -1.34 -10.26
C SER A 144 5.15 -0.85 -9.01
N GLU A 145 4.46 -0.84 -7.86
CA GLU A 145 5.01 -0.42 -6.56
C GLU A 145 4.75 -1.49 -5.51
N GLN A 146 5.44 -1.47 -4.37
CA GLN A 146 5.29 -2.50 -3.32
C GLN A 146 3.83 -2.70 -2.85
N LEU A 147 3.01 -1.65 -2.82
CA LEU A 147 1.60 -1.75 -2.43
C LEU A 147 0.62 -1.95 -3.58
N LEU A 148 1.03 -1.69 -4.82
CA LEU A 148 0.24 -1.97 -6.04
C LEU A 148 1.07 -2.82 -7.00
N PRO A 149 1.63 -3.97 -6.55
CA PRO A 149 2.60 -4.67 -7.35
C PRO A 149 1.88 -5.34 -8.51
N TYR A 150 2.46 -5.25 -9.69
CA TYR A 150 2.18 -6.16 -10.77
C TYR A 150 3.47 -6.57 -11.48
N THR A 151 3.42 -7.73 -12.10
CA THR A 151 4.51 -8.29 -12.89
C THR A 151 3.96 -8.90 -14.17
N LEU A 152 4.77 -8.87 -15.21
CA LEU A 152 4.51 -9.62 -16.44
C LEU A 152 5.12 -11.00 -16.28
N ALA A 153 4.40 -12.05 -16.66
CA ALA A 153 4.88 -13.42 -16.59
C ALA A 153 4.60 -14.18 -17.89
N ASP A 154 5.44 -15.17 -18.18
CA ASP A 154 5.22 -16.10 -19.27
C ASP A 154 4.19 -17.20 -18.92
N SER A 155 3.84 -18.02 -19.91
CA SER A 155 2.95 -19.19 -19.72
C SER A 155 3.42 -20.19 -18.66
N GLY A 156 4.72 -20.23 -18.34
CA GLY A 156 5.30 -21.03 -17.26
C GLY A 156 5.22 -20.38 -15.88
N GLY A 157 4.77 -19.11 -15.80
CA GLY A 157 4.70 -18.33 -14.57
C GLY A 157 6.03 -17.68 -14.18
N HIS A 158 7.03 -17.67 -15.07
CA HIS A 158 8.28 -16.96 -14.82
C HIS A 158 8.10 -15.47 -15.11
N THR A 159 8.62 -14.63 -14.22
CA THR A 159 8.63 -13.18 -14.42
C THR A 159 9.44 -12.80 -15.66
N ILE A 160 8.85 -11.91 -16.46
CA ILE A 160 9.49 -11.25 -17.59
C ILE A 160 10.08 -9.94 -17.08
N GLU A 161 11.35 -9.71 -17.40
CA GLU A 161 12.05 -8.45 -17.13
C GLU A 161 12.04 -7.61 -18.41
N PRO A 162 11.09 -6.67 -18.58
CA PRO A 162 10.98 -5.89 -19.80
C PRO A 162 12.05 -4.79 -19.85
N GLU A 163 12.39 -4.33 -21.05
CA GLU A 163 13.16 -3.09 -21.22
C GLU A 163 12.27 -1.90 -20.86
N VAL A 164 12.56 -1.24 -19.74
CA VAL A 164 11.80 -0.07 -19.28
C VAL A 164 12.15 1.13 -20.15
N LEU A 165 11.14 1.66 -20.84
CA LEU A 165 11.25 2.86 -21.67
C LEU A 165 10.89 4.11 -20.86
N MET A 166 10.00 3.97 -19.88
CA MET A 166 9.55 5.02 -18.97
C MET A 166 8.90 4.43 -17.72
N ASP A 167 9.27 4.91 -16.54
CA ASP A 167 8.72 4.53 -15.23
C ASP A 167 8.34 5.76 -14.38
N ASN A 168 8.03 6.86 -15.06
CA ASN A 168 7.56 8.09 -14.45
C ASN A 168 6.27 8.57 -15.12
N ALA A 169 5.65 9.55 -14.49
CA ALA A 169 4.38 10.09 -14.95
C ALA A 169 4.54 10.78 -16.31
N SER A 170 3.62 10.51 -17.24
CA SER A 170 3.56 11.23 -18.51
C SER A 170 3.03 12.66 -18.37
N SER A 171 2.53 13.04 -17.18
CA SER A 171 2.14 14.41 -16.82
C SER A 171 2.39 14.73 -15.34
N ALA A 172 2.25 16.00 -14.96
CA ALA A 172 2.39 16.45 -13.57
C ALA A 172 1.06 16.38 -12.75
N THR A 173 -0.01 15.79 -13.28
CA THR A 173 -1.37 15.87 -12.71
C THR A 173 -1.88 14.56 -12.10
N ASP A 174 -0.98 13.70 -11.64
CA ASP A 174 -1.34 12.37 -11.13
C ASP A 174 -2.11 12.40 -9.80
N LYS A 175 -3.03 11.44 -9.65
CA LYS A 175 -3.67 11.17 -8.36
C LYS A 175 -2.69 10.42 -7.47
N ILE A 176 -2.31 11.04 -6.37
CA ILE A 176 -1.51 10.43 -5.32
C ILE A 176 -2.46 9.87 -4.26
N THR A 177 -2.36 8.56 -3.98
CA THR A 177 -3.08 7.91 -2.87
C THR A 177 -2.10 7.74 -1.71
N TYR A 178 -2.57 7.94 -0.47
CA TYR A 178 -1.73 7.89 0.72
C TYR A 178 -2.06 6.66 1.57
N ASP A 179 -1.04 6.05 2.17
CA ASP A 179 -1.24 5.14 3.30
C ASP A 179 -1.71 5.97 4.50
N PRO A 180 -2.88 5.66 5.07
CA PRO A 180 -3.45 6.50 6.08
C PRO A 180 -2.86 6.19 7.49
N HIS A 181 -2.22 5.04 7.72
CA HIS A 181 -1.79 4.58 9.05
C HIS A 181 -0.49 5.20 9.60
N SER A 182 -0.24 6.46 9.23
CA SER A 182 0.94 7.24 9.57
C SER A 182 1.28 7.32 11.07
N TRP A 183 0.30 7.16 11.97
CA TRP A 183 0.53 7.19 13.42
C TRP A 183 1.26 5.95 13.95
N LEU A 184 1.35 4.86 13.17
CA LEU A 184 2.11 3.68 13.55
C LEU A 184 3.63 3.90 13.43
N SER A 185 4.06 5.01 12.82
CA SER A 185 5.41 5.53 13.01
C SER A 185 5.50 6.35 14.30
N LEU A 186 6.38 5.94 15.22
CA LEU A 186 6.68 6.71 16.43
C LEU A 186 7.34 8.06 16.11
N VAL A 187 8.03 8.17 14.96
CA VAL A 187 8.58 9.44 14.48
C VAL A 187 7.45 10.39 14.10
N ASN A 188 6.51 9.93 13.28
CA ASN A 188 5.34 10.72 12.87
C ASN A 188 4.46 11.10 14.07
N ALA A 189 4.18 10.15 14.97
CA ALA A 189 3.36 10.40 16.16
C ALA A 189 3.95 11.50 17.06
N LYS A 190 5.28 11.55 17.23
CA LYS A 190 5.93 12.65 17.96
C LYS A 190 5.75 13.99 17.26
N SER A 191 5.83 14.03 15.92
CA SER A 191 5.53 15.24 15.14
C SER A 191 4.08 15.69 15.32
N TYR A 192 3.13 14.75 15.38
CA TYR A 192 1.72 15.07 15.67
C TYR A 192 1.54 15.68 17.05
N VAL A 193 2.15 15.09 18.08
CA VAL A 193 2.10 15.63 19.45
C VAL A 193 2.71 17.03 19.51
N ASN A 194 3.81 17.29 18.78
CA ASN A 194 4.40 18.62 18.68
C ASN A 194 3.42 19.62 18.07
N ALA A 195 2.83 19.30 16.91
CA ALA A 195 1.90 20.17 16.21
C ALA A 195 0.64 20.46 17.05
N ILE A 196 0.06 19.43 17.66
CA ILE A 196 -1.11 19.56 18.55
C ILE A 196 -0.79 20.45 19.74
N ASN A 197 0.34 20.23 20.41
CA ASN A 197 0.78 21.07 21.52
C ASN A 197 0.91 22.53 21.11
N ASP A 198 1.57 22.80 19.99
CA ASP A 198 1.83 24.17 19.56
C ASP A 198 0.53 24.89 19.16
N THR A 199 -0.42 24.17 18.56
CA THR A 199 -1.77 24.69 18.30
C THR A 199 -2.54 24.96 19.59
N LEU A 200 -2.53 24.03 20.56
CA LEU A 200 -3.25 24.19 21.83
C LEU A 200 -2.69 25.36 22.65
N ARG A 201 -1.36 25.52 22.72
CA ARG A 201 -0.72 26.64 23.44
C ARG A 201 -1.07 27.99 22.82
N LYS A 202 -1.14 28.08 21.49
CA LYS A 202 -1.56 29.31 20.79
C LYS A 202 -3.03 29.66 21.06
N LYS A 203 -3.88 28.63 21.16
CA LYS A 203 -5.34 28.81 21.32
C LYS A 203 -5.77 29.06 22.76
N TYR A 204 -5.09 28.42 23.71
CA TYR A 204 -5.39 28.45 25.14
C TYR A 204 -4.10 28.73 25.94
N PRO A 205 -3.56 29.96 25.85
CA PRO A 205 -2.30 30.33 26.50
C PRO A 205 -2.33 30.20 28.03
N GLU A 206 -3.51 30.27 28.65
CA GLU A 206 -3.69 30.04 30.09
C GLU A 206 -3.35 28.62 30.55
N HIS A 207 -3.26 27.65 29.62
CA HIS A 207 -2.94 26.26 29.87
C HIS A 207 -1.57 25.85 29.32
N GLU A 208 -0.75 26.82 28.92
CA GLU A 208 0.51 26.62 28.22
C GLU A 208 1.46 25.62 28.91
N ASP A 209 1.69 25.82 30.21
CA ASP A 209 2.59 24.98 31.00
C ASP A 209 2.10 23.53 31.11
N VAL A 210 0.78 23.33 31.18
CA VAL A 210 0.17 22.00 31.26
C VAL A 210 0.37 21.26 29.94
N TYR A 211 0.13 21.92 28.81
CA TYR A 211 0.36 21.31 27.50
C TYR A 211 1.84 21.00 27.27
N ALA A 212 2.72 21.95 27.59
CA ALA A 212 4.17 21.76 27.45
C ALA A 212 4.68 20.58 28.28
N LYS A 213 4.21 20.44 29.52
CA LYS A 213 4.55 19.30 30.38
C LYS A 213 4.02 17.99 29.81
N ASN A 214 2.74 17.93 29.44
CA ASN A 214 2.13 16.70 28.91
C ASN A 214 2.79 16.25 27.60
N LYS A 215 3.12 17.19 26.72
CA LYS A 215 3.91 16.95 25.51
C LYS A 215 5.26 16.34 25.85
N PHE A 216 6.00 16.94 26.79
CA PHE A 216 7.31 16.45 27.20
C PHE A 216 7.25 15.00 27.71
N ASP A 217 6.31 14.71 28.61
CA ASP A 217 6.14 13.38 29.20
C ASP A 217 5.80 12.32 28.13
N LEU A 218 4.87 12.66 27.22
CA LEU A 218 4.43 11.75 26.15
C LEU A 218 5.53 11.51 25.10
N VAL A 219 6.20 12.56 24.62
CA VAL A 219 7.28 12.45 23.63
C VAL A 219 8.48 11.69 24.20
N SER A 220 8.76 11.85 25.49
CA SER A 220 9.81 11.09 26.18
C SER A 220 9.46 9.60 26.18
N SER A 221 8.24 9.25 26.58
CA SER A 221 7.76 7.85 26.59
C SER A 221 7.76 7.21 25.18
N MET A 222 7.35 7.96 24.15
CA MET A 222 7.44 7.52 22.75
C MET A 222 8.88 7.32 22.29
N THR A 223 9.81 8.15 22.78
CA THR A 223 11.24 8.06 22.42
C THR A 223 11.89 6.84 23.07
N GLU A 224 11.49 6.48 24.29
CA GLU A 224 11.92 5.25 24.94
C GLU A 224 11.50 4.02 24.11
N VAL A 225 10.20 3.88 23.80
CA VAL A 225 9.70 2.77 22.96
C VAL A 225 10.37 2.76 21.59
N HIS A 226 10.57 3.92 20.96
CA HIS A 226 11.26 4.00 19.68
C HIS A 226 12.69 3.47 19.75
N ASN A 227 13.41 3.73 20.84
CA ASN A 227 14.75 3.17 21.05
C ASN A 227 14.69 1.67 21.33
N GLU A 228 13.68 1.18 22.06
CA GLU A 228 13.45 -0.26 22.25
C GLU A 228 13.28 -0.98 20.89
N TYR A 229 12.46 -0.42 19.97
CA TYR A 229 12.35 -0.92 18.59
C TYR A 229 13.70 -0.96 17.89
N LYS A 230 14.43 0.17 17.87
CA LYS A 230 15.74 0.24 17.19
C LYS A 230 16.71 -0.81 17.71
N ILE A 231 16.73 -1.07 19.01
CA ILE A 231 17.62 -2.06 19.61
C ILE A 231 17.20 -3.47 19.23
N LYS A 232 15.91 -3.80 19.34
CA LYS A 232 15.38 -5.14 19.07
C LYS A 232 15.43 -5.52 17.59
N MET A 233 15.17 -4.56 16.68
CA MET A 233 15.09 -4.83 15.24
C MET A 233 16.43 -4.76 14.50
N ARG A 234 17.49 -4.24 15.13
CA ARG A 234 18.79 -4.00 14.45
C ARG A 234 19.42 -5.26 13.88
N ASP A 235 19.46 -6.32 14.69
CA ASP A 235 20.24 -7.52 14.41
C ASP A 235 19.36 -8.70 13.94
N LEU A 236 18.13 -8.42 13.49
CA LEU A 236 17.22 -9.43 12.97
C LEU A 236 17.64 -9.86 11.55
N GLU A 237 17.73 -11.17 11.34
CA GLU A 237 17.95 -11.79 10.02
C GLU A 237 16.64 -11.87 9.23
N HIS A 238 15.54 -12.20 9.90
CA HIS A 238 14.18 -12.23 9.34
C HIS A 238 13.47 -10.89 9.52
N ARG A 239 12.83 -10.40 8.45
CA ARG A 239 12.19 -9.07 8.43
C ARG A 239 10.74 -9.11 7.99
N GLU A 240 10.30 -10.26 7.47
CA GLU A 240 8.99 -10.53 6.92
C GLU A 240 7.99 -10.91 8.00
N PHE A 241 6.81 -10.30 7.98
CA PHE A 241 5.71 -10.68 8.87
C PHE A 241 4.36 -10.62 8.15
N VAL A 242 3.48 -11.59 8.44
CA VAL A 242 2.16 -11.69 7.82
C VAL A 242 1.10 -11.05 8.70
N VAL A 243 0.29 -10.15 8.14
CA VAL A 243 -0.78 -9.42 8.87
C VAL A 243 -2.14 -9.62 8.22
N SER A 244 -3.21 -9.63 9.02
CA SER A 244 -4.57 -9.64 8.48
C SER A 244 -4.88 -8.35 7.73
N HIS A 245 -4.51 -7.19 8.27
CA HIS A 245 -4.82 -5.87 7.71
C HIS A 245 -3.53 -5.12 7.37
N ASN A 246 -3.44 -4.63 6.13
CA ASN A 246 -2.33 -3.79 5.65
C ASN A 246 -2.36 -2.41 6.35
N ALA A 247 -1.79 -2.33 7.53
CA ALA A 247 -1.71 -1.09 8.31
C ALA A 247 -0.28 -0.70 8.68
N TYR A 248 0.69 -1.60 8.58
CA TYR A 248 1.93 -1.47 9.33
C TYR A 248 3.10 -0.89 8.51
N GLU A 249 2.85 -0.32 7.33
CA GLU A 249 3.90 0.12 6.39
C GLU A 249 4.80 1.21 6.98
N TYR A 250 4.23 2.18 7.71
CA TYR A 250 5.04 3.21 8.37
C TYR A 250 5.96 2.65 9.46
N LEU A 251 5.49 1.64 10.19
CA LEU A 251 6.32 0.93 11.16
C LEU A 251 7.40 0.12 10.44
N ALA A 252 7.02 -0.58 9.39
CA ALA A 252 7.91 -1.39 8.57
C ALA A 252 9.03 -0.54 7.96
N ARG A 253 8.69 0.61 7.37
CA ARG A 253 9.62 1.62 6.87
C ARG A 253 10.62 2.08 7.93
N ASP A 254 10.13 2.40 9.14
CA ASP A 254 10.97 2.98 10.19
C ASP A 254 12.00 1.99 10.76
N PHE A 255 11.78 0.67 10.61
CA PHE A 255 12.64 -0.38 11.18
C PHE A 255 13.09 -1.45 10.17
N GLU A 256 12.98 -1.16 8.87
CA GLU A 256 13.37 -2.05 7.78
C GLU A 256 12.72 -3.44 7.88
N LEU A 257 11.41 -3.48 8.15
CA LEU A 257 10.61 -4.70 8.12
C LEU A 257 9.83 -4.79 6.80
N ILE A 258 9.27 -5.96 6.51
CA ILE A 258 8.48 -6.23 5.30
C ILE A 258 7.15 -6.85 5.74
N GLN A 259 6.05 -6.13 5.53
CA GLN A 259 4.71 -6.70 5.81
C GLN A 259 4.17 -7.47 4.60
N TYR A 260 3.49 -8.59 4.87
CA TYR A 260 2.69 -9.33 3.91
C TYR A 260 1.22 -9.32 4.34
N PRO A 261 0.37 -8.50 3.74
CA PRO A 261 -1.02 -8.37 4.17
C PRO A 261 -1.98 -9.37 3.51
N LEU A 262 -2.96 -9.87 4.27
CA LEU A 262 -4.07 -10.68 3.75
C LEU A 262 -5.23 -9.82 3.21
N GLN A 263 -5.51 -8.70 3.88
CA GLN A 263 -6.45 -7.66 3.48
C GLN A 263 -5.67 -6.38 3.24
N GLY A 264 -6.06 -5.58 2.26
CA GLY A 264 -5.35 -4.36 1.96
C GLY A 264 -5.77 -3.15 2.81
N LEU A 265 -5.15 -2.00 2.52
CA LEU A 265 -5.17 -0.74 3.27
C LEU A 265 -6.52 -0.32 3.84
N THR A 266 -7.60 -0.36 3.07
CA THR A 266 -8.92 0.18 3.48
C THR A 266 -10.07 -0.83 3.43
N SER A 267 -9.79 -2.08 3.05
CA SER A 267 -10.81 -3.12 2.90
C SER A 267 -10.79 -4.04 4.10
N MET A 268 -11.96 -4.23 4.73
CA MET A 268 -12.16 -5.17 5.84
C MET A 268 -12.90 -6.44 5.40
N ASN A 269 -13.02 -6.67 4.10
CA ASN A 269 -13.65 -7.88 3.56
C ASN A 269 -12.78 -9.10 3.82
N GLN A 270 -13.39 -10.28 3.96
CA GLN A 270 -12.62 -11.51 4.06
C GLN A 270 -11.71 -11.69 2.82
N PRO A 271 -10.46 -12.16 3.02
CA PRO A 271 -9.57 -12.46 1.92
C PRO A 271 -10.16 -13.57 1.03
N SER A 272 -9.96 -13.48 -0.28
CA SER A 272 -10.40 -14.53 -1.20
C SER A 272 -9.57 -15.81 -1.03
N ILE A 273 -10.13 -16.95 -1.46
CA ILE A 273 -9.45 -18.27 -1.38
C ILE A 273 -8.07 -18.22 -2.07
N ARG A 274 -7.95 -17.44 -3.14
CA ARG A 274 -6.68 -17.25 -3.85
C ARG A 274 -5.66 -16.52 -2.99
N THR A 275 -6.06 -15.43 -2.33
CA THR A 275 -5.20 -14.71 -1.38
C THR A 275 -4.74 -15.62 -0.25
N LEU A 276 -5.64 -16.42 0.32
CA LEU A 276 -5.29 -17.41 1.35
C LEU A 276 -4.28 -18.45 0.83
N THR A 277 -4.50 -18.99 -0.38
CA THR A 277 -3.58 -19.95 -0.99
C THR A 277 -2.18 -19.36 -1.21
N ASN A 278 -2.12 -18.11 -1.70
CA ASN A 278 -0.85 -17.41 -1.89
C ASN A 278 -0.15 -17.12 -0.57
N ALA A 279 -0.90 -16.73 0.46
CA ALA A 279 -0.36 -16.50 1.79
C ALA A 279 0.21 -17.78 2.41
N ILE A 280 -0.49 -18.91 2.27
CA ILE A 280 -0.01 -20.23 2.72
C ILE A 280 1.32 -20.59 2.04
N ARG A 281 1.45 -20.33 0.74
CA ARG A 281 2.71 -20.54 0.01
C ARG A 281 3.79 -19.60 0.53
N TYR A 282 3.50 -18.31 0.65
CA TYR A 282 4.44 -17.32 1.15
C TYR A 282 4.95 -17.68 2.55
N VAL A 283 4.06 -18.07 3.46
CA VAL A 283 4.41 -18.49 4.82
C VAL A 283 5.36 -19.69 4.80
N ARG A 284 5.09 -20.71 3.97
CA ARG A 284 5.96 -21.87 3.83
C ARG A 284 7.31 -21.54 3.21
N ASP A 285 7.31 -20.71 2.17
CA ASP A 285 8.53 -20.36 1.43
C ASP A 285 9.48 -19.45 2.26
N ASN A 286 8.94 -18.73 3.26
CA ASN A 286 9.69 -17.84 4.13
C ASN A 286 9.79 -18.34 5.59
N ASP A 287 9.37 -19.59 5.85
CA ASP A 287 9.35 -20.21 7.18
C ASP A 287 8.65 -19.36 8.27
N VAL A 288 7.57 -18.65 7.94
CA VAL A 288 6.88 -17.75 8.88
C VAL A 288 6.14 -18.54 9.97
N GLU A 289 6.54 -18.38 11.23
CA GLU A 289 5.97 -19.10 12.37
C GLU A 289 4.75 -18.41 13.00
N TYR A 290 4.56 -17.12 12.72
CA TYR A 290 3.52 -16.30 13.34
C TYR A 290 2.73 -15.50 12.31
N ILE A 291 1.42 -15.45 12.51
CA ILE A 291 0.50 -14.66 11.69
C ILE A 291 -0.25 -13.68 12.58
N PHE A 292 -0.22 -12.42 12.19
CA PHE A 292 -0.80 -11.35 12.98
C PHE A 292 -2.24 -11.05 12.60
N TYR A 293 -3.08 -10.84 13.62
CA TYR A 293 -4.43 -10.34 13.46
C TYR A 293 -4.63 -9.01 14.19
N GLU A 294 -5.66 -8.26 13.81
CA GLU A 294 -5.94 -6.95 14.40
C GLU A 294 -6.59 -7.05 15.80
N LEU A 295 -5.98 -6.40 16.77
CA LEU A 295 -6.43 -6.36 18.15
C LEU A 295 -7.81 -5.68 18.26
N GLY A 296 -8.78 -6.41 18.80
CA GLY A 296 -10.16 -5.92 18.92
C GLY A 296 -11.04 -6.24 17.71
N SER A 297 -10.50 -6.96 16.72
CA SER A 297 -11.23 -7.44 15.54
C SER A 297 -11.21 -8.97 15.43
N LEU A 298 -11.93 -9.50 14.45
CA LEU A 298 -11.88 -10.92 14.09
C LEU A 298 -10.60 -11.21 13.28
N PRO A 299 -10.04 -12.43 13.37
CA PRO A 299 -8.79 -12.78 12.68
C PRO A 299 -9.02 -13.11 11.21
N TYR A 300 -9.54 -12.16 10.42
CA TYR A 300 -10.01 -12.30 9.03
C TYR A 300 -9.05 -13.07 8.10
N GLY A 301 -9.14 -14.40 8.10
CA GLY A 301 -8.31 -15.30 7.30
C GLY A 301 -6.93 -15.61 7.92
N ALA A 302 -6.46 -14.80 8.88
CA ALA A 302 -5.24 -15.09 9.62
C ALA A 302 -5.33 -16.45 10.33
N ASP A 303 -6.48 -16.74 10.92
CA ASP A 303 -6.78 -18.03 11.56
C ASP A 303 -6.71 -19.22 10.59
N THR A 304 -7.20 -19.02 9.37
CA THR A 304 -7.21 -20.03 8.32
C THR A 304 -5.80 -20.31 7.82
N VAL A 305 -5.02 -19.26 7.52
CA VAL A 305 -3.63 -19.45 7.09
C VAL A 305 -2.81 -20.12 8.19
N ALA A 306 -2.98 -19.69 9.45
CA ALA A 306 -2.27 -20.23 10.60
C ALA A 306 -2.53 -21.73 10.79
N ALA A 307 -3.80 -22.16 10.70
CA ALA A 307 -4.18 -23.55 10.80
C ALA A 307 -3.61 -24.44 9.68
N GLU A 308 -3.47 -23.92 8.46
CA GLU A 308 -2.99 -24.68 7.30
C GLU A 308 -1.45 -24.84 7.23
N VAL A 309 -0.72 -24.05 8.00
CA VAL A 309 0.75 -24.05 8.04
C VAL A 309 1.33 -24.31 9.44
N ASP A 310 0.46 -24.62 10.41
CA ASP A 310 0.82 -24.83 11.82
C ASP A 310 1.57 -23.63 12.44
N ALA A 311 1.16 -22.41 12.05
CA ALA A 311 1.67 -21.16 12.61
C ALA A 311 0.81 -20.69 13.80
N GLU A 312 1.41 -19.90 14.68
CA GLU A 312 0.74 -19.30 15.82
C GLU A 312 0.12 -17.94 15.48
N LEU A 313 -0.95 -17.57 16.20
CA LEU A 313 -1.57 -16.25 16.07
C LEU A 313 -1.11 -15.29 17.16
N LEU A 314 -0.73 -14.09 16.77
CA LEU A 314 -0.46 -12.98 17.70
C LEU A 314 -1.25 -11.73 17.29
N PRO A 315 -1.68 -10.89 18.25
CA PRO A 315 -2.32 -9.63 17.91
C PRO A 315 -1.29 -8.56 17.54
N LEU A 316 -1.61 -7.70 16.58
CA LEU A 316 -1.06 -6.35 16.46
C LEU A 316 -2.21 -5.35 16.54
N ALA A 317 -1.89 -4.13 16.97
CA ALA A 317 -2.85 -3.04 17.07
C ALA A 317 -2.53 -1.96 16.03
N SER A 318 -3.36 -1.84 15.00
CA SER A 318 -3.45 -0.65 14.16
C SER A 318 -4.08 0.51 14.92
N MET A 319 -4.78 0.19 16.01
CA MET A 319 -5.52 1.10 16.90
C MET A 319 -6.86 1.60 16.34
N GLU A 320 -7.30 1.06 15.21
CA GLU A 320 -8.62 1.36 14.64
C GLU A 320 -9.76 0.66 15.39
N TYR A 321 -9.50 -0.53 15.92
CA TYR A 321 -10.50 -1.40 16.56
C TYR A 321 -10.30 -1.54 18.07
N VAL A 322 -9.27 -0.90 18.61
CA VAL A 322 -8.95 -0.97 20.02
C VAL A 322 -10.06 -0.30 20.82
N THR A 323 -10.74 -1.11 21.65
CA THR A 323 -11.75 -0.61 22.58
C THR A 323 -11.11 0.25 23.66
N LYS A 324 -11.91 1.11 24.31
CA LYS A 324 -11.43 1.92 25.44
C LYS A 324 -10.82 1.06 26.56
N GLU A 325 -11.44 -0.06 26.90
CA GLU A 325 -10.95 -0.99 27.92
C GLU A 325 -9.59 -1.59 27.53
N GLN A 326 -9.42 -2.02 26.28
CA GLN A 326 -8.13 -2.51 25.77
C GLN A 326 -7.08 -1.39 25.78
N GLY A 327 -7.44 -0.18 25.35
CA GLY A 327 -6.57 0.98 25.42
C GLY A 327 -6.08 1.24 26.84
N GLU A 328 -6.98 1.26 27.83
CA GLU A 328 -6.61 1.42 29.25
C GLU A 328 -5.74 0.26 29.75
N LYS A 329 -6.09 -0.99 29.41
CA LYS A 329 -5.34 -2.19 29.77
C LYS A 329 -3.89 -2.13 29.29
N TYR A 330 -3.67 -1.67 28.07
CA TYR A 330 -2.33 -1.59 27.48
C TYR A 330 -1.63 -0.25 27.76
N GLY A 331 -2.22 0.68 28.53
CA GLY A 331 -1.57 1.97 28.83
C GLY A 331 -1.59 2.97 27.67
N GLY A 332 -2.62 2.91 26.83
CA GLY A 332 -2.86 3.81 25.70
C GLY A 332 -1.90 3.57 24.53
N TYR A 333 -1.73 4.60 23.70
CA TYR A 333 -0.90 4.55 22.49
C TYR A 333 0.51 3.98 22.74
N VAL A 334 1.21 4.48 23.77
CA VAL A 334 2.60 4.09 24.05
C VAL A 334 2.70 2.60 24.36
N GLY A 335 1.80 2.08 25.20
CA GLY A 335 1.87 0.66 25.55
C GLY A 335 1.27 -0.27 24.50
N LEU A 336 0.35 0.20 23.64
CA LEU A 336 -0.03 -0.53 22.41
C LEU A 336 1.16 -0.62 21.43
N MET A 337 1.91 0.47 21.23
CA MET A 337 3.13 0.42 20.40
C MET A 337 4.18 -0.52 20.99
N ARG A 338 4.30 -0.60 22.33
CA ARG A 338 5.17 -1.56 23.00
C ARG A 338 4.64 -3.00 22.87
N MET A 339 3.33 -3.22 22.92
CA MET A 339 2.75 -4.54 22.66
C MET A 339 3.06 -4.99 21.23
N ASN A 340 2.91 -4.10 20.23
CA ASN A 340 3.30 -4.39 18.85
C ASN A 340 4.78 -4.75 18.74
N LEU A 341 5.67 -4.03 19.45
CA LEU A 341 7.10 -4.31 19.48
C LEU A 341 7.39 -5.73 19.94
N GLU A 342 6.84 -6.11 21.10
CA GLU A 342 7.14 -7.41 21.69
C GLU A 342 6.61 -8.55 20.83
N ASN A 343 5.41 -8.41 20.27
CA ASN A 343 4.83 -9.44 19.40
C ASN A 343 5.60 -9.57 18.08
N LEU A 344 5.98 -8.45 17.44
CA LEU A 344 6.85 -8.47 16.26
C LEU A 344 8.20 -9.09 16.57
N TYR A 345 8.84 -8.68 17.66
CA TYR A 345 10.16 -9.20 18.04
C TYR A 345 10.13 -10.71 18.27
N VAL A 346 9.11 -11.23 18.97
CA VAL A 346 8.91 -12.67 19.16
C VAL A 346 8.80 -13.39 17.82
N SER A 347 8.06 -12.83 16.85
CA SER A 347 7.90 -13.48 15.54
C SER A 347 9.14 -13.48 14.64
N LEU A 348 10.06 -12.54 14.88
CA LEU A 348 11.19 -12.30 13.99
C LEU A 348 12.52 -12.82 14.55
N VAL A 349 12.59 -13.08 15.87
CA VAL A 349 13.78 -13.65 16.51
C VAL A 349 13.75 -15.18 16.41
N ARG A 350 14.06 -15.69 15.22
CA ARG A 350 14.13 -17.12 14.93
C ARG A 350 15.41 -17.48 14.21
#